data_AF-A0A2V8UI40-F1
#
_entry.id   AF-A0A2V8UI40-F1
#
_cell.length_a   1.000
_cell.length_b   1.000
_cell.length_c   1.000
_cell.angle_alpha   90.00
_cell.angle_beta   90.00
_cell.angle_gamma   90.00
#
_symmetry.space_group_name_H-M   'P 1'
#
loop_
_entity.id
_entity.type
_entity.pdbx_description
1 polymer ?
#
loop_
_entity_poly.entity_id
_entity_poly.type
_entity_poly.pdbx_seq_one_letter_code
_entity_poly.pdbx_strand_id
1 'polypeptide(L)'
;MRRSYISLVHDWEKIPSESSPTSLHELFNVESRASQEDSQGRKIFLVHGHAEEPKQAVASFLRSVSLEVVILHEQANQGQTIIEKFEKHSDVRFAVVLLTPDDAGASVKHPEKTRRRARQNVILELGYFLAKLGRNNVCCLYVEEVELSSDYDGVLYVPYDQGGAWRSKLMKELSAAGIEVNSEKLPEAEPSQETVDAALNDVTMIARKGGPVRFPR
;
A
#
# COMPACT_ATOMS: atom_id res chain seq x y z
N MET A 1 8.35 -16.56 56.24
CA MET A 1 9.50 -17.18 55.55
C MET A 1 9.72 -16.46 54.22
N ARG A 2 10.85 -15.74 54.07
CA ARG A 2 11.31 -15.14 52.81
C ARG A 2 12.39 -16.02 52.20
N ARG A 3 12.40 -16.16 50.87
CA ARG A 3 13.55 -16.48 49.98
C ARG A 3 13.00 -16.64 48.55
N SER A 4 13.65 -16.25 47.46
CA SER A 4 14.62 -15.21 47.11
C SER A 4 14.74 -15.35 45.58
N TYR A 5 14.59 -14.25 44.84
CA TYR A 5 15.02 -14.17 43.44
C TYR A 5 16.56 -14.30 43.39
N ILE A 6 17.12 -14.99 42.39
CA ILE A 6 18.46 -14.77 41.78
C ILE A 6 18.74 -15.86 40.71
N SER A 7 19.42 -15.42 39.64
CA SER A 7 20.29 -16.19 38.72
C SER A 7 19.69 -16.78 37.43
N LEU A 8 19.47 -15.92 36.43
CA LEU A 8 19.65 -16.27 35.01
C LEU A 8 20.53 -15.19 34.36
N VAL A 9 21.80 -15.20 34.71
CA VAL A 9 22.89 -14.58 33.94
C VAL A 9 23.95 -15.65 33.94
N HIS A 10 24.12 -16.40 32.84
CA HIS A 10 25.30 -17.19 32.47
C HIS A 10 24.97 -17.90 31.16
N ASP A 11 25.03 -17.17 30.04
CA ASP A 11 25.31 -17.74 28.71
C ASP A 11 25.65 -16.59 27.74
N TRP A 12 26.77 -15.91 28.01
CA TRP A 12 27.31 -14.82 27.19
C TRP A 12 28.54 -15.22 26.35
N GLU A 13 29.09 -16.42 26.53
CA GLU A 13 30.41 -16.79 25.99
C GLU A 13 30.42 -17.41 24.58
N LYS A 14 29.36 -17.32 23.78
CA LYS A 14 29.36 -17.88 22.41
C LYS A 14 28.68 -17.01 21.36
N ILE A 15 28.96 -15.71 21.37
CA ILE A 15 28.72 -14.85 20.19
C ILE A 15 30.05 -14.76 19.42
N PRO A 16 30.11 -15.10 18.12
CA PRO A 16 31.29 -14.85 17.30
C PRO A 16 31.60 -13.35 17.34
N SER A 17 32.86 -13.00 17.57
CA SER A 17 33.32 -11.61 17.68
C SER A 17 33.20 -10.89 16.34
N GLU A 18 32.01 -10.42 15.99
CA GLU A 18 31.89 -9.23 15.17
C GLU A 18 32.30 -8.05 16.06
N SER A 19 33.33 -7.33 15.63
CA SER A 19 34.00 -6.26 16.36
C SER A 19 33.00 -5.26 16.90
N SER A 20 32.86 -5.20 18.22
CA SER A 20 32.09 -4.17 18.91
C SER A 20 32.65 -2.78 18.58
N PRO A 21 31.79 -1.78 18.28
CA PRO A 21 32.23 -0.45 17.89
C PRO A 21 33.12 0.18 18.98
N THR A 22 34.31 0.62 18.58
CA THR A 22 35.40 1.04 19.47
C THR A 22 35.42 2.53 19.77
N SER A 23 34.50 3.31 19.19
CA SER A 23 34.42 4.75 19.47
C SER A 23 32.98 5.27 19.48
N LEU A 24 32.78 6.40 20.17
CA LEU A 24 31.50 7.12 20.17
C LEU A 24 31.09 7.55 18.75
N HIS A 25 32.05 7.86 17.88
CA HIS A 25 31.78 8.18 16.49
C HIS A 25 31.28 6.96 15.72
N GLU A 26 31.80 5.77 16.01
CA GLU A 26 31.41 4.51 15.37
C GLU A 26 30.03 4.04 15.85
N LEU A 27 29.72 4.20 17.14
CA LEU A 27 28.38 4.00 17.70
C LEU A 27 27.35 4.95 17.06
N PHE A 28 27.67 6.25 16.97
CA PHE A 28 26.80 7.24 16.36
C PHE A 28 26.59 6.98 14.87
N ASN A 29 27.60 6.45 14.18
CA ASN A 29 27.53 6.11 12.75
C ASN A 29 26.76 4.80 12.49
N VAL A 30 26.74 3.86 13.45
CA VAL A 30 25.91 2.66 13.41
C VAL A 30 24.44 3.02 13.67
N GLU A 31 24.15 3.85 14.68
CA GLU A 31 22.79 4.34 14.94
C GLU A 31 22.25 5.22 13.79
N SER A 32 23.08 6.08 13.20
CA SER A 32 22.66 6.92 12.07
C SER A 32 22.38 6.11 10.80
N ARG A 33 23.16 5.06 10.53
CA ARG A 33 22.90 4.15 9.40
C ARG A 33 21.67 3.29 9.63
N ALA A 34 21.49 2.74 10.84
CA ALA A 34 20.31 1.94 11.18
C ALA A 34 19.02 2.78 11.10
N SER A 35 19.05 4.03 11.56
CA SER A 35 17.90 4.94 11.47
C SER A 35 17.65 5.43 10.03
N GLN A 36 18.69 5.64 9.22
CA GLN A 36 18.52 5.93 7.79
C GLN A 36 17.95 4.71 7.02
N GLU A 37 18.45 3.50 7.26
CA GLU A 37 17.91 2.27 6.66
C GLU A 37 16.47 2.00 7.09
N ASP A 38 16.12 2.23 8.37
CA ASP A 38 14.76 2.13 8.90
C ASP A 38 13.80 3.16 8.27
N SER A 39 14.29 4.37 7.97
CA SER A 39 13.50 5.39 7.26
C SER A 39 13.27 5.06 5.78
N GLN A 40 14.24 4.43 5.12
CA GLN A 40 14.12 4.04 3.70
C GLN A 40 13.27 2.78 3.52
N GLY A 41 13.24 1.90 4.51
CA GLY A 41 12.42 0.68 4.50
C GLY A 41 10.92 0.93 4.44
N ARG A 42 10.45 2.12 4.83
CA ARG A 42 9.04 2.50 4.91
C ARG A 42 8.53 3.35 3.74
N LYS A 43 9.42 3.77 2.83
CA LYS A 43 9.03 4.59 1.67
C LYS A 43 8.44 3.74 0.56
N ILE A 44 7.25 4.14 0.12
CA ILE A 44 6.51 3.53 -0.97
C ILE A 44 6.24 4.60 -2.01
N PHE A 45 6.53 4.28 -3.26
CA PHE A 45 6.19 5.17 -4.35
C PHE A 45 4.77 4.89 -4.84
N LEU A 46 3.95 5.93 -4.96
CA LEU A 46 2.60 5.83 -5.52
C LEU A 46 2.58 6.53 -6.88
N VAL A 47 2.54 5.72 -7.94
CA VAL A 47 2.29 6.17 -9.31
C VAL A 47 0.78 6.31 -9.48
N HIS A 48 0.33 7.43 -10.06
CA HIS A 48 -1.09 7.65 -10.30
C HIS A 48 -1.34 8.51 -11.54
N GLY A 49 -2.55 8.36 -12.06
CA GLY A 49 -3.13 9.18 -13.12
C GLY A 49 -3.82 10.45 -12.59
N HIS A 50 -4.87 10.90 -13.28
CA HIS A 50 -5.68 12.07 -12.88
C HIS A 50 -6.79 11.74 -11.89
N ALA A 51 -7.09 10.46 -11.67
CA ALA A 51 -8.16 10.05 -10.77
C ALA A 51 -7.79 10.33 -9.30
N GLU A 52 -8.31 11.44 -8.76
CA GLU A 52 -8.02 11.91 -7.41
C GLU A 52 -8.55 10.99 -6.31
N GLU A 53 -9.75 10.44 -6.46
CA GLU A 53 -10.40 9.62 -5.43
C GLU A 53 -9.63 8.31 -5.16
N PRO A 54 -9.32 7.47 -6.18
CA PRO A 54 -8.46 6.30 -5.98
C PRO A 54 -7.06 6.65 -5.43
N LYS A 55 -6.46 7.74 -5.94
CA LYS A 55 -5.17 8.22 -5.44
C LYS A 55 -5.20 8.51 -3.94
N GLN A 56 -6.18 9.29 -3.50
CA GLN A 56 -6.32 9.68 -2.10
C GLN A 56 -6.65 8.49 -1.20
N ALA A 57 -7.50 7.58 -1.64
CA ALA A 57 -7.85 6.37 -0.89
C ALA A 57 -6.62 5.47 -0.65
N VAL A 58 -5.81 5.26 -1.69
CA VAL A 58 -4.58 4.44 -1.61
C VAL A 58 -3.51 5.11 -0.79
N ALA A 59 -3.26 6.41 -1.01
CA ALA A 59 -2.29 7.16 -0.21
C ALA A 59 -2.67 7.19 1.27
N SER A 60 -3.95 7.39 1.60
CA SER A 60 -4.44 7.40 2.98
C SER A 60 -4.30 6.03 3.64
N PHE A 61 -4.59 4.95 2.92
CA PHE A 61 -4.41 3.58 3.40
C PHE A 61 -2.94 3.25 3.67
N LEU A 62 -2.04 3.55 2.74
CA LEU A 62 -0.60 3.31 2.94
C LEU A 62 -0.07 4.10 4.15
N ARG A 63 -0.50 5.35 4.32
CA ARG A 63 -0.15 6.16 5.50
C ARG A 63 -0.73 5.59 6.79
N SER A 64 -1.95 5.04 6.77
CA SER A 64 -2.58 4.47 7.98
C SER A 64 -1.80 3.26 8.51
N VAL A 65 -1.16 2.49 7.62
CA VAL A 65 -0.27 1.37 7.99
C VAL A 65 1.18 1.80 8.23
N SER A 66 1.40 3.10 8.47
CA SER A 66 2.68 3.71 8.85
C SER A 66 3.77 3.69 7.77
N LEU A 67 3.36 3.75 6.50
CA LEU A 67 4.27 3.92 5.36
C LEU A 67 4.35 5.39 4.94
N GLU A 68 5.54 5.79 4.48
CA GLU A 68 5.77 7.09 3.86
C GLU A 68 5.45 7.00 2.37
N VAL A 69 4.49 7.79 1.90
CA VAL A 69 4.02 7.74 0.51
C VAL A 69 4.66 8.86 -0.29
N VAL A 70 5.46 8.48 -1.29
CA VAL A 70 6.08 9.40 -2.24
C VAL A 70 5.23 9.49 -3.50
N ILE A 71 4.75 10.69 -3.81
CA ILE A 71 3.98 11.00 -5.02
C ILE A 71 4.74 12.04 -5.83
N LEU A 72 5.16 11.69 -7.05
CA LEU A 72 6.07 12.53 -7.85
C LEU A 72 5.48 13.88 -8.25
N HIS A 73 4.20 13.90 -8.61
CA HIS A 73 3.51 15.10 -9.08
C HIS A 73 3.33 16.14 -7.96
N GLU A 74 3.44 15.72 -6.69
CA GLU A 74 3.40 16.60 -5.52
C GLU A 74 4.78 17.19 -5.17
N GLN A 75 5.86 16.64 -5.74
CA GLN A 75 7.23 17.13 -5.50
C GLN A 75 7.52 18.37 -6.34
N ALA A 76 8.19 19.36 -5.74
CA ALA A 76 8.62 20.57 -6.45
C ALA A 76 9.47 20.22 -7.68
N ASN A 77 9.20 20.86 -8.82
CA ASN A 77 9.93 20.57 -10.06
C ASN A 77 11.40 21.00 -10.02
N GLN A 78 11.76 22.04 -9.25
CA GLN A 78 13.15 22.51 -9.05
C GLN A 78 13.98 22.67 -10.35
N GLY A 79 13.34 22.93 -11.49
CA GLY A 79 14.00 22.98 -12.81
C GLY A 79 14.45 21.62 -13.36
N GLN A 80 14.15 20.52 -12.67
CA GLN A 80 14.51 19.16 -13.03
C GLN A 80 13.58 18.62 -14.13
N THR A 81 14.16 17.81 -15.01
CA THR A 81 13.42 16.95 -15.92
C THR A 81 12.66 15.87 -15.14
N ILE A 82 11.64 15.29 -15.78
CA ILE A 82 10.86 14.19 -15.20
C ILE A 82 11.77 13.01 -14.80
N ILE A 83 12.79 12.70 -15.59
CA ILE A 83 13.74 11.61 -15.35
C ILE A 83 14.58 11.88 -14.08
N GLU A 84 15.11 13.10 -13.94
CA GLU A 84 15.88 13.49 -12.75
C GLU A 84 15.02 13.46 -11.48
N LYS A 85 13.74 13.85 -11.58
CA LYS A 85 12.80 13.72 -10.46
C LYS A 85 12.59 12.25 -10.08
N PHE A 86 12.50 11.33 -11.06
CA PHE A 86 12.42 9.89 -10.77
C PHE A 86 13.65 9.41 -10.05
N GLU A 87 14.84 9.66 -10.56
CA GLU A 87 16.08 9.18 -9.95
C GLU A 87 16.23 9.65 -8.50
N LYS A 88 15.86 10.91 -8.24
CA LYS A 88 15.93 11.50 -6.89
C LYS A 88 14.93 10.91 -5.89
N HIS A 89 13.75 10.49 -6.33
CA HIS A 89 12.66 10.08 -5.43
C HIS A 89 12.30 8.58 -5.52
N SER A 90 13.03 7.82 -6.34
CA SER A 90 12.79 6.38 -6.55
C SER A 90 13.64 5.48 -5.66
N ASP A 91 14.33 6.05 -4.68
CA ASP A 91 14.96 5.28 -3.59
C ASP A 91 13.87 4.80 -2.63
N VAL A 92 13.16 3.76 -3.06
CA VAL A 92 12.03 3.12 -2.37
C VAL A 92 12.20 1.61 -2.47
N ARG A 93 11.56 0.86 -1.57
CA ARG A 93 11.59 -0.62 -1.62
C ARG A 93 10.41 -1.22 -2.37
N PHE A 94 9.36 -0.45 -2.60
CA PHE A 94 8.15 -0.93 -3.24
C PHE A 94 7.44 0.20 -3.99
N ALA A 95 6.75 -0.14 -5.08
CA ALA A 95 5.91 0.80 -5.83
C ALA A 95 4.48 0.26 -5.98
N VAL A 96 3.50 1.14 -5.75
CA VAL A 96 2.09 0.92 -6.06
C VAL A 96 1.74 1.75 -7.28
N VAL A 97 1.17 1.12 -8.30
CA VAL A 97 0.83 1.77 -9.57
C VAL A 97 -0.67 1.76 -9.77
N LEU A 98 -1.29 2.94 -9.79
CA LEU A 98 -2.73 3.10 -10.05
C LEU A 98 -3.01 3.26 -11.55
N LEU A 99 -3.64 2.24 -12.13
CA LEU A 99 -4.08 2.20 -13.50
C LEU A 99 -5.55 2.62 -13.57
N THR A 100 -5.79 3.89 -13.86
CA THR A 100 -7.13 4.47 -14.00
C THR A 100 -7.44 4.76 -15.47
N PRO A 101 -8.71 4.74 -15.90
CA PRO A 101 -9.11 4.96 -17.29
C PRO A 101 -9.05 6.44 -17.70
N ASP A 102 -7.88 7.06 -17.57
CA ASP A 102 -7.68 8.51 -17.79
C ASP A 102 -7.69 8.91 -19.26
N ASP A 103 -7.13 8.06 -20.12
CA ASP A 103 -6.98 8.33 -21.54
C ASP A 103 -7.82 7.31 -22.34
N ALA A 104 -8.08 7.63 -23.61
CA ALA A 104 -8.62 6.69 -24.58
C ALA A 104 -7.67 6.55 -25.76
N GLY A 105 -7.60 5.37 -26.36
CA GLY A 105 -6.74 5.12 -27.51
C GLY A 105 -7.15 3.90 -28.32
N ALA A 106 -6.69 3.86 -29.57
CA ALA A 106 -6.91 2.75 -30.48
C ALA A 106 -5.66 2.53 -31.35
N SER A 107 -5.52 1.33 -31.92
CA SER A 107 -4.59 1.11 -33.01
C SER A 107 -5.01 1.93 -34.23
N VAL A 108 -4.05 2.51 -34.96
CA VAL A 108 -4.33 3.22 -36.22
C VAL A 108 -5.02 2.33 -37.25
N LYS A 109 -4.78 1.01 -37.21
CA LYS A 109 -5.45 0.03 -38.08
C LYS A 109 -6.90 -0.27 -37.69
N HIS A 110 -7.27 0.02 -36.44
CA HIS A 110 -8.57 -0.28 -35.86
C HIS A 110 -9.07 0.90 -35.01
N PRO A 111 -9.27 2.09 -35.58
CA PRO A 111 -9.70 3.28 -34.84
C PRO A 111 -11.05 3.09 -34.15
N GLU A 112 -11.90 2.20 -34.68
CA GLU A 112 -13.19 1.81 -34.11
C GLU A 112 -13.07 1.08 -32.76
N LYS A 113 -11.91 0.47 -32.47
CA LYS A 113 -11.64 -0.26 -31.23
C LYS A 113 -10.99 0.65 -30.18
N THR A 114 -11.55 1.85 -29.99
CA THR A 114 -11.08 2.75 -28.94
C THR A 114 -11.37 2.15 -27.57
N ARG A 115 -10.32 2.09 -26.73
CA ARG A 115 -10.37 1.57 -25.37
C ARG A 115 -9.95 2.63 -24.38
N ARG A 116 -10.49 2.55 -23.17
CA ARG A 116 -9.99 3.31 -22.03
C ARG A 116 -8.67 2.69 -21.58
N ARG A 117 -7.71 3.51 -21.22
CA ARG A 117 -6.36 3.08 -20.83
C ARG A 117 -5.78 3.99 -19.77
N ALA A 118 -4.79 3.47 -19.05
CA ALA A 118 -3.98 4.27 -18.15
C ALA A 118 -3.22 5.35 -18.93
N ARG A 119 -2.96 6.47 -18.26
CA ARG A 119 -2.21 7.58 -18.82
C ARG A 119 -0.81 7.12 -19.24
N GLN A 120 -0.30 7.60 -20.37
CA GLN A 120 0.99 7.12 -20.90
C GLN A 120 2.17 7.29 -19.92
N ASN A 121 2.16 8.39 -19.15
CA ASN A 121 3.18 8.62 -18.12
C ASN A 121 3.15 7.54 -17.04
N VAL A 122 1.96 7.10 -16.62
CA VAL A 122 1.79 6.01 -15.65
C VAL A 122 2.37 4.70 -16.18
N ILE A 123 2.20 4.42 -17.47
CA ILE A 123 2.77 3.23 -18.11
C ILE A 123 4.30 3.30 -18.20
N LEU A 124 4.87 4.47 -18.49
CA LEU A 124 6.31 4.70 -18.45
C LEU A 124 6.86 4.47 -17.04
N GLU A 125 6.18 5.01 -16.03
CA GLU A 125 6.51 4.86 -14.61
C GLU A 125 6.47 3.42 -14.14
N LEU A 126 5.45 2.67 -14.56
CA LEU A 126 5.38 1.23 -14.33
C LEU A 126 6.63 0.53 -14.89
N GLY A 127 6.96 0.76 -16.17
CA GLY A 127 8.14 0.17 -16.79
C GLY A 127 9.44 0.50 -16.05
N TYR A 128 9.59 1.75 -15.58
CA TYR A 128 10.74 2.19 -14.78
C TYR A 128 10.86 1.40 -13.47
N PHE A 129 9.78 1.30 -12.69
CA PHE A 129 9.83 0.60 -11.40
C PHE A 129 9.97 -0.92 -11.55
N LEU A 130 9.43 -1.50 -12.62
CA LEU A 130 9.67 -2.92 -12.94
C LEU A 130 11.16 -3.17 -13.22
N ALA A 131 11.82 -2.28 -13.95
CA ALA A 131 13.26 -2.39 -14.21
C ALA A 131 14.10 -2.14 -12.95
N LYS A 132 13.72 -1.15 -12.13
CA LYS A 132 14.50 -0.73 -10.96
C LYS A 132 14.34 -1.67 -9.75
N LEU A 133 13.10 -2.02 -9.41
CA LEU A 133 12.77 -2.78 -8.18
C LEU A 133 12.57 -4.27 -8.45
N GLY A 134 12.33 -4.65 -9.71
CA GLY A 134 11.88 -5.97 -10.08
C GLY A 134 10.38 -6.18 -9.83
N ARG A 135 9.79 -7.15 -10.53
CA ARG A 135 8.34 -7.40 -10.53
C ARG A 135 7.73 -7.70 -9.15
N ASN A 136 8.50 -8.32 -8.25
CA ASN A 136 8.03 -8.72 -6.91
C ASN A 136 7.85 -7.53 -5.95
N ASN A 137 8.36 -6.36 -6.33
CA ASN A 137 8.32 -5.14 -5.53
C ASN A 137 7.42 -4.06 -6.18
N VAL A 138 6.54 -4.48 -7.10
CA VAL A 138 5.60 -3.60 -7.81
C VAL A 138 4.21 -4.23 -7.80
N CYS A 139 3.20 -3.48 -7.35
CA CYS A 139 1.80 -3.89 -7.38
C CYS A 139 0.97 -2.91 -8.20
N CYS A 140 0.25 -3.41 -9.21
CA CYS A 140 -0.67 -2.61 -10.00
C CYS A 140 -2.08 -2.72 -9.43
N LEU A 141 -2.62 -1.60 -8.95
CA LEU A 141 -4.04 -1.45 -8.66
C LEU A 141 -4.74 -0.92 -9.91
N TYR A 142 -5.80 -1.56 -10.38
CA TYR A 142 -6.49 -1.11 -11.60
C TYR A 142 -7.98 -0.89 -11.39
N VAL A 143 -8.50 0.21 -11.93
CA VAL A 143 -9.93 0.49 -11.96
C VAL A 143 -10.55 -0.26 -13.16
N GLU A 144 -11.78 -0.75 -13.01
CA GLU A 144 -12.49 -1.46 -14.08
C GLU A 144 -12.51 -0.68 -15.40
N GLU A 145 -12.65 -1.41 -16.51
CA GLU A 145 -12.65 -0.89 -17.88
C GLU A 145 -11.32 -0.30 -18.38
N VAL A 146 -10.27 -0.27 -17.56
CA VAL A 146 -8.93 0.09 -18.05
C VAL A 146 -8.31 -1.06 -18.84
N GLU A 147 -7.77 -0.77 -20.02
CA GLU A 147 -6.97 -1.73 -20.78
C GLU A 147 -5.69 -2.09 -20.02
N LEU A 148 -5.50 -3.38 -19.80
CA LEU A 148 -4.28 -3.96 -19.21
C LEU A 148 -3.44 -4.58 -20.33
N SER A 149 -2.14 -4.30 -20.34
CA SER A 149 -1.22 -4.95 -21.28
C SER A 149 -0.79 -6.32 -20.76
N SER A 150 -0.86 -7.33 -21.62
CA SER A 150 -0.32 -8.66 -21.34
C SER A 150 1.21 -8.70 -21.31
N ASP A 151 1.90 -7.68 -21.83
CA ASP A 151 3.36 -7.66 -21.93
C ASP A 151 4.06 -7.57 -20.56
N TYR A 152 3.32 -7.23 -19.50
CA TYR A 152 3.79 -7.19 -18.12
C TYR A 152 3.60 -8.52 -17.40
N ASP A 153 3.90 -9.63 -18.08
CA ASP A 153 3.77 -10.98 -17.52
C ASP A 153 4.50 -11.10 -16.17
N GLY A 154 3.78 -11.56 -15.15
CA GLY A 154 4.28 -11.71 -13.77
C GLY A 154 4.24 -10.43 -12.93
N VAL A 155 3.66 -9.34 -13.42
CA VAL A 155 3.24 -8.21 -12.58
C VAL A 155 1.85 -8.51 -12.01
N LEU A 156 1.66 -8.29 -10.71
CA LEU A 156 0.37 -8.52 -10.09
C LEU A 156 -0.58 -7.35 -10.39
N TYR A 157 -1.74 -7.71 -10.95
CA TYR A 157 -2.88 -6.81 -11.12
C TYR A 157 -3.94 -7.11 -10.07
N VAL A 158 -4.23 -6.12 -9.24
CA VAL A 158 -5.28 -6.17 -8.22
C VAL A 158 -6.39 -5.20 -8.62
N PRO A 159 -7.64 -5.67 -8.77
CA PRO A 159 -8.77 -4.78 -9.00
C PRO A 159 -8.91 -3.80 -7.83
N TYR A 160 -9.02 -2.52 -8.14
CA TYR A 160 -9.42 -1.48 -7.20
C TYR A 160 -10.94 -1.48 -7.12
N ASP A 161 -11.47 -2.06 -6.05
CA ASP A 161 -12.90 -2.11 -5.78
C ASP A 161 -13.31 -1.10 -4.70
N GLN A 162 -14.49 -0.50 -4.85
CA GLN A 162 -15.05 0.42 -3.85
C GLN A 162 -15.37 -0.28 -2.52
N GLY A 163 -15.58 -1.60 -2.53
CA GLY A 163 -15.74 -2.44 -1.34
C GLY A 163 -14.46 -2.58 -0.50
N GLY A 164 -13.31 -2.13 -1.00
CA GLY A 164 -12.05 -2.09 -0.27
C GLY A 164 -11.29 -3.41 -0.17
N ALA A 165 -11.70 -4.46 -0.88
CA ALA A 165 -11.02 -5.75 -0.86
C ALA A 165 -9.55 -5.66 -1.31
N TRP A 166 -9.23 -4.71 -2.19
CA TRP A 166 -7.87 -4.38 -2.61
C TRP A 166 -6.90 -4.09 -1.45
N ARG A 167 -7.37 -3.54 -0.32
CA ARG A 167 -6.52 -3.22 0.84
C ARG A 167 -5.86 -4.47 1.41
N SER A 168 -6.65 -5.52 1.59
CA SER A 168 -6.16 -6.80 2.12
C SER A 168 -5.18 -7.49 1.16
N LYS A 169 -5.40 -7.35 -0.16
CA LYS A 169 -4.51 -7.88 -1.19
C LYS A 169 -3.19 -7.11 -1.20
N LEU A 170 -3.25 -5.78 -1.19
CA LEU A 170 -2.06 -4.92 -1.13
C LEU A 170 -1.21 -5.19 0.12
N MET A 171 -1.84 -5.42 1.28
CA MET A 171 -1.11 -5.78 2.51
C MET A 171 -0.33 -7.08 2.39
N LYS A 172 -0.91 -8.08 1.70
CA LYS A 172 -0.22 -9.35 1.45
C LYS A 172 1.02 -9.14 0.59
N GLU A 173 0.92 -8.31 -0.44
CA GLU A 173 2.05 -8.00 -1.33
C GLU A 173 3.15 -7.20 -0.62
N LEU A 174 2.78 -6.20 0.17
CA LEU A 174 3.72 -5.46 1.00
C LEU A 174 4.48 -6.40 1.95
N SER A 175 3.76 -7.33 2.58
CA SER A 175 4.35 -8.34 3.47
C SER A 175 5.28 -9.29 2.70
N ALA A 176 4.87 -9.75 1.51
CA ALA A 176 5.67 -10.64 0.66
C ALA A 176 6.96 -9.97 0.14
N ALA A 177 6.93 -8.65 -0.06
CA ALA A 177 8.09 -7.83 -0.39
C ALA A 177 8.99 -7.51 0.83
N GLY A 178 8.62 -7.98 2.03
CA GLY A 178 9.35 -7.73 3.27
C GLY A 178 9.24 -6.28 3.76
N ILE A 179 8.14 -5.59 3.44
CA ILE A 179 7.81 -4.27 3.98
C ILE A 179 7.09 -4.47 5.31
N GLU A 180 7.65 -3.92 6.38
CA GLU A 180 7.01 -3.92 7.69
C GLU A 180 5.83 -2.95 7.69
N VAL A 181 4.64 -3.49 7.96
CA VAL A 181 3.39 -2.73 8.00
C VAL A 181 2.77 -2.83 9.39
N ASN A 182 2.28 -1.71 9.92
CA ASN A 182 1.59 -1.71 11.21
C ASN A 182 0.11 -2.09 11.01
N SER A 183 -0.23 -3.34 11.30
CA SER A 183 -1.60 -3.87 11.15
C SER A 183 -2.56 -3.44 12.26
N GLU A 184 -2.09 -2.82 13.35
CA GLU A 184 -2.93 -2.41 14.49
C GLU A 184 -3.80 -1.17 14.17
N LYS A 185 -3.60 -0.52 13.01
CA LYS A 185 -4.32 0.68 12.56
C LYS A 185 -5.05 0.48 11.23
N LEU A 186 -5.63 -0.69 11.01
CA LEU A 186 -6.57 -0.87 9.91
C LEU A 186 -7.85 -0.07 10.22
N PRO A 187 -8.25 0.93 9.40
CA PRO A 187 -9.61 1.42 9.48
C PRO A 187 -10.53 0.22 9.18
N GLU A 188 -11.46 -0.06 10.08
CA GLU A 188 -12.48 -1.09 9.86
C GLU A 188 -13.15 -0.81 8.50
N ALA A 189 -13.34 -1.86 7.70
CA ALA A 189 -14.05 -1.71 6.44
C ALA A 189 -15.46 -1.18 6.76
N GLU A 190 -15.78 0.02 6.27
CA GLU A 190 -17.14 0.57 6.31
C GLU A 190 -18.07 -0.49 5.69
N PRO A 191 -19.11 -0.95 6.42
CA PRO A 191 -19.99 -1.99 5.92
C PRO A 191 -20.63 -1.53 4.62
N SER A 192 -20.62 -2.40 3.60
CA SER A 192 -21.30 -2.13 2.34
C SER A 192 -22.77 -1.78 2.60
N GLN A 193 -23.35 -0.86 1.82
CA GLN A 193 -24.74 -0.42 1.97
C GLN A 193 -25.73 -1.62 2.01
N GLU A 194 -25.42 -2.70 1.28
CA GLU A 194 -26.14 -3.99 1.35
C GLU A 194 -26.16 -4.64 2.73
N THR A 195 -25.04 -4.58 3.48
CA THR A 195 -24.94 -5.13 4.84
C THR A 195 -25.75 -4.29 5.83
N VAL A 196 -25.77 -2.97 5.63
CA VAL A 196 -26.55 -2.03 6.43
C VAL A 196 -28.05 -2.23 6.18
N ASP A 197 -28.45 -2.39 4.92
CA ASP A 197 -29.84 -2.64 4.52
C ASP A 197 -30.34 -4.02 4.98
N ALA A 198 -29.47 -5.05 4.96
CA ALA A 198 -29.78 -6.37 5.51
C ALA A 198 -30.00 -6.32 7.04
N ALA A 199 -29.16 -5.58 7.77
CA ALA A 199 -29.30 -5.40 9.21
C ALA A 199 -30.56 -4.59 9.58
N LEU A 200 -30.89 -3.55 8.80
CA LEU A 200 -32.13 -2.77 8.97
C LEU A 200 -33.39 -3.61 8.73
N ASN A 201 -33.36 -4.51 7.74
CA ASN A 201 -34.48 -5.42 7.48
C ASN A 201 -34.68 -6.42 8.62
N ASP A 202 -33.62 -6.94 9.22
CA ASP A 202 -33.71 -7.87 10.35
C ASP A 202 -34.31 -7.19 11.61
N VAL A 203 -33.91 -5.95 11.90
CA VAL A 203 -34.48 -5.15 13.00
C VAL A 203 -35.97 -4.86 12.76
N THR A 204 -36.35 -4.58 11.51
CA THR A 204 -37.74 -4.30 11.13
C THR A 204 -38.63 -5.55 11.24
N MET A 205 -38.07 -6.74 11.03
CA MET A 205 -38.78 -8.02 11.19
C MET A 205 -39.00 -8.40 12.65
N ILE A 206 -38.10 -8.00 13.57
CA ILE A 206 -38.26 -8.20 15.02
C ILE A 206 -39.36 -7.28 15.58
N ALA A 207 -39.43 -6.03 15.09
CA ALA A 207 -40.44 -5.06 15.52
C ALA A 207 -41.89 -5.44 15.13
N ARG A 208 -42.09 -6.27 14.09
CA ARG A 208 -43.41 -6.72 13.64
C ARG A 208 -43.96 -7.95 14.40
N LYS A 209 -43.16 -8.60 15.26
CA LYS A 209 -43.61 -9.75 16.07
C LYS A 209 -44.17 -9.38 17.45
N GLY A 210 -44.20 -8.09 17.82
CA GLY A 210 -44.87 -7.60 19.01
C GLY A 210 -46.39 -7.46 18.80
N GLY A 211 -47.13 -8.56 18.97
CA GLY A 211 -48.61 -8.52 19.00
C GLY A 211 -49.15 -7.69 20.18
N PRO A 212 -50.37 -7.14 20.08
CA PRO A 212 -50.89 -6.19 21.07
C PRO A 212 -51.07 -6.83 22.45
N VAL A 213 -50.47 -6.19 23.46
CA VAL A 213 -50.62 -6.56 24.88
C VAL A 213 -52.04 -6.24 25.33
N ARG A 214 -52.84 -7.28 25.62
CA ARG A 214 -54.16 -7.15 26.25
C ARG A 214 -53.98 -6.93 27.75
N PHE A 215 -54.43 -5.79 28.27
CA PHE A 215 -54.60 -5.58 29.70
C PHE A 215 -55.95 -6.12 30.17
N PRO A 216 -56.02 -6.91 31.26
CA PRO A 216 -57.29 -7.32 31.84
C PRO A 216 -57.95 -6.15 32.59
N ARG A 217 -59.30 -6.17 32.63
CA ARG A 217 -60.15 -5.14 33.28
C ARG A 217 -60.00 -5.12 34.79
#